data_AF-A0A965PS03-F1
#
_entry.id   AF-A0A965PS03-F1
#
_cell.length_a   1.000
_cell.length_b   1.000
_cell.length_c   1.000
_cell.angle_alpha   90.00
_cell.angle_beta   90.00
_cell.angle_gamma   90.00
#
_symmetry.space_group_name_H-M   'P 1'
#
loop_
_entity.id
_entity.type
_entity.pdbx_description
1 polymer ?
#
loop_
_entity_poly.entity_id
_entity_poly.type
_entity_poly.pdbx_seq_one_letter_code
_entity_poly.pdbx_strand_id
1 'polypeptide(L)' 'MLQLNPEIWMMTPKGEGLAFLATDYGCDHNKVFTVLLQSGDVLDFDMKDCRRCENPTYGLTQMPKPPEPHYP' A
#
# COMPACT_ATOMS: atom_id res chain seq x y z
N MET A 1 2.53 -12.31 10.03
CA MET A 1 2.09 -12.24 8.63
C MET A 1 0.61 -12.53 8.56
N LEU A 2 -0.16 -11.70 7.87
CA LEU A 2 -1.61 -11.78 7.77
C LEU A 2 -2.01 -11.58 6.29
N GLN A 3 -2.76 -12.51 5.73
CA GLN A 3 -3.41 -12.30 4.42
C GLN A 3 -4.58 -11.33 4.62
N LEU A 4 -4.64 -10.29 3.78
CA LEU A 4 -5.73 -9.32 3.81
C LEU A 4 -6.97 -9.93 3.17
N ASN A 5 -8.13 -9.72 3.81
CA ASN A 5 -9.43 -10.16 3.31
C ASN A 5 -10.52 -9.19 3.83
N PRO A 6 -11.01 -8.24 3.01
CA PRO A 6 -10.67 -8.06 1.59
C PRO A 6 -9.25 -7.52 1.38
N GLU A 7 -8.72 -7.72 0.19
CA GLU A 7 -7.53 -7.03 -0.28
C GLU A 7 -7.79 -5.52 -0.36
N ILE A 8 -6.74 -4.71 -0.18
CA ILE A 8 -6.87 -3.25 -0.07
C ILE A 8 -6.18 -2.60 -1.26
N TRP A 9 -6.94 -1.77 -2.01
CA TRP A 9 -6.35 -0.94 -3.06
C TRP A 9 -5.58 0.22 -2.43
N MET A 10 -4.31 0.36 -2.79
CA MET A 10 -3.43 1.38 -2.23
C MET A 10 -2.49 1.99 -3.26
N MET A 11 -2.09 3.22 -2.98
CA MET A 11 -1.10 3.96 -3.72
C MET A 11 0.26 3.79 -3.06
N THR A 12 1.25 3.48 -3.87
CA THR A 12 2.67 3.31 -3.49
C THR A 12 3.51 4.34 -4.25
N PRO A 13 4.81 4.52 -3.92
CA PRO A 13 5.67 5.42 -4.67
C PRO A 13 5.90 4.97 -6.12
N LYS A 14 5.62 3.69 -6.45
CA LYS A 14 5.74 3.12 -7.80
C LYS A 14 4.41 3.00 -8.54
N GLY A 15 3.33 3.54 -7.98
CA GLY A 15 1.99 3.51 -8.56
C GLY A 15 0.98 2.76 -7.69
N GLU A 16 -0.21 2.56 -8.23
CA GLU A 16 -1.30 1.89 -7.53
C GLU A 16 -1.23 0.37 -7.66
N GLY A 17 -1.74 -0.31 -6.64
CA GLY A 17 -1.85 -1.75 -6.66
C GLY A 17 -2.73 -2.32 -5.56
N LEU A 18 -2.91 -3.63 -5.62
CA LEU A 18 -3.69 -4.41 -4.69
C LEU A 18 -2.78 -4.99 -3.61
N ALA A 19 -2.94 -4.54 -2.37
CA ALA A 19 -2.29 -5.16 -1.23
C ALA A 19 -3.07 -6.39 -0.77
N PHE A 20 -2.40 -7.54 -0.73
CA PHE A 20 -3.01 -8.81 -0.37
C PHE A 20 -2.32 -9.48 0.84
N LEU A 21 -1.14 -9.01 1.24
CA LEU A 21 -0.40 -9.54 2.38
C LEU A 21 0.13 -8.39 3.25
N ALA A 22 0.00 -8.53 4.56
CA ALA A 22 0.61 -7.65 5.55
C ALA A 22 1.62 -8.45 6.40
N THR A 23 2.87 -8.04 6.35
CA THR A 23 3.97 -8.64 7.13
C THR A 23 4.34 -7.72 8.27
N ASP A 24 4.38 -8.30 9.47
CA ASP A 24 4.74 -7.61 10.71
C ASP A 24 6.00 -8.26 11.26
N TYR A 25 7.06 -7.47 11.39
CA TYR A 25 8.37 -7.90 11.88
C TYR A 25 8.55 -7.59 13.38
N GLY A 26 7.49 -7.16 14.07
CA GLY A 26 7.55 -6.80 15.50
C GLY A 26 7.91 -5.34 15.72
N CYS A 27 8.50 -5.02 16.87
CA CYS A 27 8.75 -3.64 17.28
C CYS A 27 9.88 -2.94 16.52
N ASP A 28 10.76 -3.70 15.86
CA ASP A 28 12.00 -3.17 15.28
C ASP A 28 11.79 -2.54 13.90
N HIS A 29 10.72 -2.90 13.19
CA HIS A 29 10.46 -2.46 11.82
C HIS A 29 8.99 -2.09 11.65
N ASN A 30 8.71 -1.20 10.69
CA ASN A 30 7.34 -0.93 10.32
C ASN A 30 6.72 -2.18 9.66
N LYS A 31 5.40 -2.23 9.65
CA LYS A 31 4.68 -3.24 8.88
C LYS A 31 4.94 -2.99 7.40
N VAL A 32 5.02 -4.08 6.65
CA VAL A 32 5.28 -4.07 5.22
C VAL A 32 4.08 -4.69 4.51
N PHE A 33 3.65 -4.08 3.42
CA PHE A 33 2.60 -4.61 2.55
C PHE A 33 3.20 -5.19 1.28
N THR A 34 2.79 -6.40 0.93
CA THR A 34 3.04 -6.96 -0.40
C THR A 34 1.91 -6.53 -1.32
N VAL A 35 2.27 -5.84 -2.40
CA VAL A 35 1.35 -5.17 -3.31
C VAL A 35 1.59 -5.69 -4.73
N LEU A 36 0.51 -6.13 -5.38
CA LEU A 36 0.49 -6.38 -6.82
C LEU A 36 0.19 -5.06 -7.54
N LEU A 37 1.20 -4.45 -8.15
CA LEU A 37 1.07 -3.21 -8.89
C LEU A 37 0.34 -3.43 -10.22
N GLN A 38 -0.28 -2.37 -10.75
CA GLN A 38 -0.88 -2.40 -12.08
C GLN A 38 0.14 -2.68 -13.21
N SER A 39 1.44 -2.46 -12.97
CA SER A 39 2.50 -2.87 -13.91
C SER A 39 2.64 -4.40 -14.04
N GLY A 40 2.08 -5.17 -13.09
CA GLY A 40 2.26 -6.61 -12.95
C GLY A 40 3.37 -6.99 -11.97
N ASP A 41 4.15 -6.02 -11.47
CA ASP A 41 5.18 -6.28 -10.47
C ASP A 41 4.56 -6.55 -9.09
N VAL A 42 5.12 -7.51 -8.36
CA VAL A 42 4.81 -7.74 -6.95
C VAL A 42 5.97 -7.23 -6.12
N LEU A 43 5.71 -6.21 -5.31
CA LEU A 43 6.73 -5.55 -4.50
C LEU A 43 6.25 -5.35 -3.07
N ASP A 44 7.22 -5.22 -2.17
CA ASP A 44 7.01 -4.94 -0.76
C ASP A 44 7.24 -3.46 -0.46
N PHE A 45 6.31 -2.85 0.27
CA PHE A 45 6.35 -1.43 0.62
C PHE A 45 6.19 -1.23 2.14
N ASP A 46 6.96 -0.30 2.71
CA ASP A 46 6.71 0.17 4.07
C ASP A 46 5.28 0.71 4.17
N MET A 47 4.61 0.44 5.29
CA MET A 47 3.32 1.05 5.61
C MET A 47 3.36 2.59 5.53
N LYS A 48 4.50 3.22 5.86
CA LYS A 48 4.68 4.68 5.75
C LYS A 48 4.65 5.18 4.31
N ASP A 49 4.97 4.33 3.36
CA ASP A 49 5.00 4.63 1.92
C ASP A 49 3.69 4.26 1.23
N CYS A 50 2.69 3.79 1.97
CA CYS A 50 1.39 3.43 1.43
C CYS A 50 0.36 4.53 1.73
N ARG A 51 -0.48 4.88 0.75
CA ARG A 51 -1.63 5.78 0.94
C ARG A 51 -2.89 5.13 0.40
N ARG A 52 -4.04 5.55 0.94
CA ARG A 52 -5.34 5.15 0.37
C ARG A 52 -5.47 5.68 -1.06
N CYS A 53 -6.19 4.95 -1.91
CA CYS A 53 -6.66 5.51 -3.17
C CYS A 53 -7.88 6.40 -2.98
N GLU A 54 -8.34 6.99 -4.07
CA GLU A 54 -9.67 7.61 -4.13
C GLU A 54 -10.77 6.55 -3.93
N ASN A 55 -11.88 6.98 -3.34
CA ASN A 55 -13.03 6.13 -3.15
C ASN A 55 -14.31 6.97 -3.33
N PRO A 56 -14.83 7.08 -4.56
CA PRO A 56 -16.02 7.87 -4.87
C PRO A 56 -17.25 7.44 -4.08
N THR A 57 -17.42 6.15 -3.79
CA THR A 57 -18.55 5.61 -3.03
C THR A 57 -18.63 6.18 -1.62
N TYR A 58 -17.49 6.49 -1.01
CA TYR A 58 -17.41 7.09 0.32
C TYR A 58 -17.19 8.61 0.29
N GLY A 59 -17.36 9.25 -0.87
CA GLY A 59 -17.14 10.70 -1.03
C GLY A 59 -15.66 11.11 -0.96
N LEU A 60 -14.73 10.16 -1.00
CA LEU A 60 -13.29 10.40 -0.97
C LEU A 60 -12.77 10.60 -2.40
N THR A 61 -13.16 11.70 -3.03
CA THR A 61 -12.89 11.98 -4.45
C THR A 61 -11.54 12.63 -4.73
N GLN A 62 -10.82 13.07 -3.69
CA GLN A 62 -9.48 13.62 -3.85
C GLN A 62 -8.43 12.54 -3.62
N MET A 63 -7.60 12.34 -4.65
CA MET A 63 -6.36 11.58 -4.55
C MET A 63 -5.45 12.25 -3.51
N PRO A 64 -4.97 11.52 -2.49
CA PRO A 64 -3.91 12.04 -1.64
C PRO A 64 -2.63 12.24 -2.46
N LYS A 65 -1.75 13.11 -1.99
CA LYS A 65 -0.42 13.27 -2.59
C LYS A 65 0.29 11.91 -2.62
N PRO A 66 0.98 11.56 -3.72
CA PRO A 66 1.79 10.36 -3.78
C PRO A 66 2.74 10.28 -2.58
N PRO A 67 2.87 9.12 -1.95
CA PRO A 67 3.84 8.93 -0.89
C PRO A 67 5.26 9.11 -1.45
N GLU A 68 6.06 9.95 -0.79
CA GLU A 68 7.50 9.99 -1.03
C GLU A 68 8.12 8.70 -0.46
N PRO A 69 9.03 8.02 -1.20
CA PRO A 69 9.73 6.87 -0.66
C PRO A 69 10.45 7.24 0.64
N HIS A 70 10.25 6.46 1.70
CA HIS A 70 11.03 6.59 2.93
C HIS A 70 12.45 6.00 2.79
N TYR A 71 12.72 5.31 1.68
CA TYR A 71 14.03 4.75 1.36
C TYR A 71 14.84 5.72 0.46
N PRO A 72 16.17 5.78 0.63
CA PRO A 72 17.05 6.62 -0.19
C PRO A 72 17.11 6.20 -1.66
#